data_AF-A0A932P2X0-F1
#
_entry.id   AF-A0A932P2X0-F1
#
_cell.length_a   1.000
_cell.length_b   1.000
_cell.length_c   1.000
_cell.angle_alpha   90.00
_cell.angle_beta   90.00
_cell.angle_gamma   90.00
#
_symmetry.space_group_name_H-M   'P 1'
#
loop_
_entity.id
_entity.type
_entity.pdbx_description
1 polymer ?
#
loop_
_entity_poly.entity_id
_entity_poly.type
_entity_poly.pdbx_seq_one_letter_code
_entity_poly.pdbx_strand_id
1 'polypeptide(L)'
;MNRNMIETVLGAVVLLAAALFLGFAYNSADLNKAKEGYLLSADFDRLDGLKPGSDVRMNGVLVGSVRSVALDKNTYRATAVFSVNSDIKLPTDTNAQVASESLLGGKYLSLDVGVEEQMVPTDGKGKLTRTTPPMRLDDLIGQLIYNKQDSKKTEGTSGQMVTPTAAPPKSAEPALPAVPPSPPGPAAPAGNQ
;
A
#
# COMPACT_ATOMS: atom_id res chain seq x y z
N MET A 1 -17.14 23.33 62.82
CA MET A 1 -17.04 21.89 62.43
C MET A 1 -17.52 21.59 61.01
N ASN A 2 -18.16 22.54 60.33
CA ASN A 2 -18.97 22.39 59.11
C ASN A 2 -18.28 22.87 57.83
N ARG A 3 -17.15 23.59 57.93
CA ARG A 3 -16.32 23.90 56.75
C ARG A 3 -15.68 22.63 56.20
N ASN A 4 -14.96 21.89 57.04
CA ASN A 4 -14.25 20.64 56.68
C ASN A 4 -15.10 19.60 55.94
N MET A 5 -16.41 19.54 56.22
CA MET A 5 -17.34 18.65 55.51
C MET A 5 -17.63 19.12 54.08
N ILE A 6 -17.77 20.42 53.84
CA ILE A 6 -17.99 21.00 52.51
C ILE A 6 -16.75 20.79 51.64
N GLU A 7 -15.54 21.00 52.17
CA GLU A 7 -14.31 20.75 51.40
C GLU A 7 -14.14 19.26 51.07
N THR A 8 -14.51 18.35 51.98
CA THR A 8 -14.46 16.89 51.73
C THR A 8 -15.47 16.47 50.66
N VAL A 9 -16.70 16.98 50.72
CA VAL A 9 -17.74 16.71 49.72
C VAL A 9 -17.32 17.26 48.35
N LEU A 10 -16.77 18.48 48.31
CA LEU A 10 -16.29 19.06 47.06
C LEU A 10 -15.15 18.23 46.46
N GLY A 11 -14.19 17.78 47.28
CA GLY A 11 -13.13 16.87 46.85
C GLY A 11 -13.66 15.54 46.30
N ALA A 12 -14.65 14.93 46.99
CA ALA A 12 -15.26 13.69 46.53
C ALA A 12 -15.98 13.86 45.18
N VAL A 13 -16.69 14.97 44.98
CA VAL A 13 -17.34 15.29 43.69
C VAL A 13 -16.31 15.47 42.57
N VAL A 14 -15.20 16.18 42.84
CA VAL A 14 -14.12 16.35 41.86
C VAL A 14 -13.49 15.01 41.50
N LEU A 15 -13.23 14.13 42.47
CA LEU A 15 -12.70 12.79 42.22
C LEU A 15 -13.67 11.93 41.42
N LEU A 16 -14.98 12.00 41.71
CA LEU A 16 -16.01 11.32 40.95
C LEU A 16 -16.04 11.82 39.49
N ALA A 17 -16.03 13.14 39.29
CA ALA A 17 -16.00 13.75 37.96
C ALA A 17 -14.74 13.36 37.18
N ALA A 18 -13.58 13.34 37.84
CA ALA A 18 -12.33 12.88 37.25
C ALA A 18 -12.40 11.40 36.85
N ALA A 19 -12.96 10.53 37.69
CA ALA A 19 -13.13 9.11 37.39
C ALA A 19 -14.08 8.88 36.20
N LEU A 20 -15.20 9.61 36.14
CA LEU A 20 -16.14 9.56 35.02
C LEU A 20 -15.51 10.07 33.73
N PHE A 21 -14.80 11.20 33.78
CA PHE A 21 -14.06 11.74 32.65
C PHE A 21 -13.02 10.74 32.15
N LEU A 22 -12.27 10.12 33.06
CA LEU A 22 -11.27 9.12 32.71
C LEU A 22 -11.91 7.88 32.07
N GLY A 23 -13.02 7.38 32.62
CA GLY A 23 -13.78 6.27 32.03
C GLY A 23 -14.37 6.61 30.66
N PHE A 24 -14.85 7.84 30.46
CA PHE A 24 -15.30 8.32 29.15
C PHE A 24 -14.15 8.45 28.16
N ALA A 25 -13.02 9.02 28.58
CA ALA A 25 -11.83 9.19 27.76
C ALA A 25 -11.25 7.83 27.33
N TYR A 26 -11.19 6.84 28.24
CA TYR A 26 -10.76 5.48 27.91
C TYR A 26 -11.69 4.76 26.94
N ASN A 27 -13.01 4.99 27.01
CA ASN A 27 -13.96 4.42 26.06
C ASN A 27 -13.97 5.14 24.71
N SER A 28 -13.77 6.46 24.71
CA SER A 28 -13.78 7.30 23.50
C SER A 28 -12.46 7.22 22.74
N ALA A 29 -11.36 6.99 23.44
CA ALA A 29 -10.12 6.62 22.80
C ALA A 29 -10.32 5.21 22.24
N ASP A 30 -10.31 5.08 20.91
CA ASP A 30 -10.41 3.81 20.16
C ASP A 30 -9.24 2.82 20.47
N LEU A 31 -8.61 2.91 21.64
CA LEU A 31 -7.53 2.06 22.14
C LEU A 31 -7.96 0.58 22.21
N ASN A 32 -9.25 0.31 22.41
CA ASN A 32 -9.81 -1.04 22.44
C ASN A 32 -10.28 -1.57 21.08
N LYS A 33 -10.21 -0.78 20.00
CA LYS A 33 -10.52 -1.25 18.63
C LYS A 33 -9.32 -1.83 17.89
N ALA A 34 -8.19 -2.04 18.56
CA ALA A 34 -7.21 -3.01 18.12
C ALA A 34 -7.80 -4.42 18.30
N LYS A 35 -8.77 -4.80 17.46
CA LYS A 35 -9.15 -6.21 17.29
C LYS A 35 -7.85 -7.00 17.07
N GLU A 36 -7.74 -8.15 17.73
CA GLU A 36 -6.65 -9.10 17.51
C GLU A 36 -6.57 -9.40 16.01
N GLY A 37 -5.56 -8.82 15.39
CA GLY A 37 -5.27 -8.91 13.97
C GLY A 37 -3.83 -9.32 13.80
N TYR A 38 -3.51 -9.86 12.63
CA TYR A 38 -2.14 -10.21 12.30
C TYR A 38 -1.41 -9.00 11.71
N LEU A 39 -0.08 -8.98 11.88
CA LEU A 39 0.77 -7.91 11.37
C LEU A 39 1.24 -8.23 9.96
N LEU A 40 1.21 -7.20 9.12
CA LEU A 40 1.81 -7.18 7.80
C LEU A 40 2.74 -5.99 7.65
N SER A 41 3.67 -6.11 6.71
CA SER A 41 4.56 -5.03 6.31
C SER A 41 4.44 -4.74 4.82
N ALA A 42 4.66 -3.49 4.43
CA ALA A 42 4.75 -3.09 3.04
C ALA A 42 5.75 -1.93 2.91
N ASP A 43 6.54 -1.95 1.84
CA ASP A 43 7.57 -0.95 1.59
C ASP A 43 7.13 -0.01 0.46
N PHE A 44 7.17 1.28 0.72
CA PHE A 44 6.76 2.35 -0.17
C PHE A 44 7.95 3.23 -0.54
N ASP A 45 7.89 3.84 -1.72
CA ASP A 45 8.87 4.86 -2.10
C ASP A 45 8.67 6.15 -1.29
N ARG A 46 7.43 6.40 -0.86
CA ARG A 46 7.05 7.51 0.02
C ARG A 46 5.70 7.26 0.68
N LEU A 47 5.47 7.88 1.83
CA LEU A 47 4.24 7.73 2.63
C LEU A 47 3.45 9.05 2.77
N ASP A 48 4.07 10.20 2.50
CA ASP A 48 3.48 11.55 2.43
C ASP A 48 2.33 11.84 3.42
N GLY A 49 2.55 11.51 4.71
CA GLY A 49 1.61 11.80 5.80
C GLY A 49 0.88 10.59 6.37
N LEU A 50 1.16 9.36 5.91
CA LEU A 50 0.75 8.14 6.63
C LEU A 50 1.48 8.08 7.98
N LYS A 51 0.74 7.81 9.06
CA LYS A 51 1.28 7.84 10.43
C LYS A 51 0.74 6.66 11.26
N PRO A 52 1.38 6.34 12.40
CA PRO A 52 0.80 5.39 13.35
C PRO A 52 -0.62 5.82 13.75
N GLY A 53 -1.54 4.86 13.79
CA GLY A 53 -2.96 5.09 14.02
C GLY A 53 -3.77 5.46 12.78
N SER A 54 -3.15 5.66 11.61
CA SER A 54 -3.90 5.76 10.34
C SER A 54 -4.70 4.49 10.08
N ASP A 55 -5.88 4.64 9.51
CA ASP A 55 -6.75 3.52 9.17
C ASP A 55 -6.14 2.63 8.09
N VAL A 56 -6.41 1.33 8.18
CA VAL A 56 -6.26 0.39 7.07
C VAL A 56 -7.66 0.03 6.60
N ARG A 57 -7.95 0.29 5.32
CA ARG A 57 -9.27 0.11 4.73
C ARG A 57 -9.20 -0.81 3.52
N MET A 58 -10.25 -1.57 3.30
CA MET A 58 -10.44 -2.40 2.11
C MET A 58 -11.78 -1.99 1.51
N ASN A 59 -11.78 -1.51 0.26
CA ASN A 59 -12.97 -0.96 -0.40
C ASN A 59 -13.70 0.10 0.47
N GLY A 60 -12.93 0.93 1.19
CA GLY A 60 -13.47 1.97 2.09
C GLY A 60 -13.93 1.48 3.47
N VAL A 61 -13.95 0.17 3.73
CA VAL A 61 -14.32 -0.40 5.03
C VAL A 61 -13.09 -0.53 5.93
N LEU A 62 -13.19 -0.10 7.19
CA LEU A 62 -12.11 -0.23 8.18
C LEU A 62 -11.84 -1.70 8.50
N VAL A 63 -10.61 -2.16 8.22
CA VAL A 63 -10.17 -3.56 8.43
C VAL A 63 -8.95 -3.68 9.34
N GLY A 64 -8.39 -2.56 9.78
CA GLY A 64 -7.25 -2.53 10.68
C GLY A 64 -6.66 -1.15 10.85
N SER A 65 -5.40 -1.08 11.28
CA SER A 65 -4.70 0.18 11.57
C SER A 65 -3.19 0.08 11.39
N VAL A 66 -2.57 1.19 11.03
CA VAL A 66 -1.11 1.34 10.91
C VAL A 66 -0.50 1.37 12.30
N ARG A 67 0.48 0.51 12.54
CA ARG A 67 1.18 0.38 13.83
C ARG A 67 2.44 1.21 13.89
N SER A 68 3.24 1.19 12.83
CA SER A 68 4.45 1.97 12.74
C SER A 68 4.82 2.29 11.30
N VAL A 69 5.60 3.36 11.15
CA VAL A 69 6.24 3.73 9.89
C VAL A 69 7.71 3.97 10.19
N ALA A 70 8.59 3.44 9.36
CA ALA A 70 10.04 3.54 9.52
C ALA A 70 10.71 3.71 8.16
N LEU A 71 11.92 4.25 8.16
CA LEU A 71 12.77 4.28 6.99
C LEU A 71 13.77 3.12 7.07
N ASP A 72 13.79 2.24 6.07
CA ASP A 72 14.82 1.23 5.94
C ASP A 72 16.13 1.93 5.58
N LYS A 73 17.17 1.74 6.40
CA LYS A 73 18.46 2.46 6.23
C LYS A 73 19.32 1.92 5.10
N ASN A 74 19.03 0.73 4.60
CA ASN A 74 19.77 0.09 3.51
C ASN A 74 19.14 0.43 2.16
N THR A 75 17.81 0.39 2.09
CA THR A 75 17.08 0.63 0.83
C THR A 75 16.57 2.07 0.70
N TYR A 76 16.55 2.83 1.79
CA TYR A 76 15.96 4.17 1.89
C TYR A 76 14.48 4.22 1.45
N ARG A 77 13.78 3.07 1.52
CA ARG A 77 12.33 2.99 1.34
C ARG A 77 11.63 3.13 2.69
N ALA A 78 10.40 3.63 2.65
CA ALA A 78 9.57 3.76 3.83
C ALA A 78 8.78 2.47 4.06
N THR A 79 9.02 1.79 5.18
CA THR A 79 8.30 0.58 5.59
C THR A 79 7.14 0.95 6.50
N ALA A 80 5.93 0.55 6.14
CA ALA A 80 4.77 0.62 7.01
C ALA A 80 4.45 -0.76 7.58
N VAL A 81 4.30 -0.86 8.90
CA VAL A 81 3.79 -2.04 9.60
C VAL A 81 2.38 -1.75 10.04
N PHE A 82 1.45 -2.65 9.72
CA PHE A 82 0.03 -2.46 9.97
C PHE A 82 -0.64 -3.78 10.36
N SER A 83 -1.72 -3.68 11.12
CA SER A 83 -2.54 -4.84 11.49
C SER A 83 -3.75 -4.97 10.58
N VAL A 84 -4.15 -6.20 10.29
CA VAL A 84 -5.39 -6.56 9.58
C VAL A 84 -6.18 -7.53 10.45
N ASN A 85 -7.51 -7.37 10.49
CA ASN A 85 -8.39 -8.26 11.26
C ASN A 85 -8.18 -9.74 10.89
N SER A 86 -8.17 -10.62 11.89
CA SER A 86 -7.91 -12.07 11.71
C SER A 86 -8.93 -12.80 10.83
N ASP A 87 -10.13 -12.23 10.66
CA ASP A 87 -11.20 -12.79 9.81
C ASP A 87 -10.94 -12.59 8.31
N ILE A 88 -9.93 -11.80 7.95
CA ILE A 88 -9.61 -11.42 6.56
C ILE A 88 -8.34 -12.12 6.15
N LYS A 89 -8.35 -12.74 4.97
CA LYS A 89 -7.16 -13.31 4.32
C LYS A 89 -6.86 -12.53 3.06
N LEU A 90 -5.59 -12.21 2.85
CA LEU A 90 -5.13 -11.41 1.72
C LEU A 90 -4.29 -12.29 0.78
N PRO A 91 -4.63 -12.32 -0.52
CA PRO A 91 -3.77 -12.86 -1.58
C PRO A 91 -2.41 -12.17 -1.66
N THR A 92 -1.41 -12.87 -2.20
CA THR A 92 -0.04 -12.35 -2.38
C THR A 92 0.05 -11.19 -3.36
N ASP A 93 -0.88 -11.10 -4.31
CA ASP A 93 -0.98 -10.00 -5.27
C ASP A 93 -1.78 -8.79 -4.78
N THR A 94 -2.19 -8.77 -3.50
CA THR A 94 -2.83 -7.62 -2.87
C THR A 94 -1.92 -6.39 -2.95
N ASN A 95 -2.47 -5.28 -3.45
CA ASN A 95 -1.81 -3.99 -3.53
C ASN A 95 -2.12 -3.14 -2.30
N ALA A 96 -1.08 -2.62 -1.65
CA ALA A 96 -1.22 -1.65 -0.56
C ALA A 96 -1.02 -0.24 -1.13
N GLN A 97 -2.04 0.60 -1.08
CA GLN A 97 -2.00 1.96 -1.60
C GLN A 97 -2.13 2.98 -0.47
N VAL A 98 -1.27 4.00 -0.44
CA VAL A 98 -1.49 5.15 0.45
C VAL A 98 -2.46 6.10 -0.24
N ALA A 99 -3.64 6.27 0.35
CA ALA A 99 -4.70 7.11 -0.17
C ALA A 99 -4.98 8.29 0.78
N SER A 100 -5.60 9.35 0.25
CA SER A 100 -6.07 10.49 1.05
C SER A 100 -7.56 10.33 1.34
N GLU A 101 -7.98 10.60 2.57
CA GLU A 101 -9.40 10.55 2.93
C GLU A 101 -10.22 11.64 2.22
N SER A 102 -9.61 12.82 2.10
CA SER A 102 -10.17 14.01 1.47
C SER A 102 -9.03 15.00 1.19
N LEU A 103 -9.32 16.15 0.59
CA LEU A 103 -8.33 17.18 0.27
C LEU A 103 -7.61 17.74 1.51
N LEU A 104 -8.33 17.88 2.62
CA LEU A 104 -7.84 18.39 3.90
C LEU A 104 -7.67 17.27 4.94
N GLY A 105 -7.96 16.03 4.55
CA GLY A 105 -7.99 14.87 5.44
C GLY A 105 -6.62 14.24 5.67
N GLY A 106 -6.61 13.23 6.53
CA GLY A 106 -5.43 12.40 6.75
C GLY A 106 -5.13 11.47 5.56
N LYS A 107 -4.06 10.70 5.71
CA LYS A 107 -3.74 9.56 4.85
C LYS A 107 -4.18 8.27 5.54
N TYR A 108 -4.63 7.33 4.73
CA TYR A 108 -4.97 5.97 5.15
C TYR A 108 -4.35 4.96 4.18
N LEU A 109 -4.27 3.71 4.61
CA LEU A 109 -3.81 2.62 3.78
C LEU A 109 -5.01 1.90 3.17
N SER A 110 -5.13 1.92 1.84
CA SER A 110 -6.11 1.13 1.09
C SER A 110 -5.50 -0.21 0.68
N LEU A 111 -6.26 -1.29 0.85
CA LEU A 111 -5.91 -2.62 0.37
C LEU A 111 -6.81 -2.99 -0.79
N ASP A 112 -6.19 -3.16 -1.96
CA ASP A 112 -6.84 -3.68 -3.17
C ASP A 112 -6.47 -5.13 -3.35
N VAL A 113 -7.44 -6.01 -3.14
CA VAL A 113 -7.26 -7.46 -3.20
C VAL A 113 -7.21 -7.91 -4.65
N GLY A 114 -6.20 -8.72 -4.98
CA GLY A 114 -6.07 -9.34 -6.29
C GLY A 114 -6.82 -10.67 -6.38
N VAL A 115 -6.39 -11.52 -7.31
CA VAL A 115 -7.10 -12.77 -7.67
C VAL A 115 -6.24 -14.01 -7.52
N GLU A 116 -5.02 -13.88 -6.98
CA GLU A 116 -4.16 -15.04 -6.73
C GLU A 116 -4.75 -15.95 -5.64
N GLU A 117 -4.59 -17.26 -5.81
CA GLU A 117 -4.99 -18.25 -4.80
C GLU A 117 -4.01 -18.29 -3.61
N GLN A 118 -2.77 -17.88 -3.84
CA GLN A 118 -1.73 -17.88 -2.83
C GLN A 118 -1.99 -16.75 -1.82
N MET A 119 -1.99 -17.11 -0.53
CA MET A 119 -2.28 -16.18 0.56
C MET A 119 -0.99 -15.70 1.23
N VAL A 120 -1.00 -14.46 1.72
CA VAL A 120 0.08 -13.90 2.51
C VAL A 120 0.13 -14.58 3.89
N PRO A 121 1.32 -14.93 4.41
CA PRO A 121 1.45 -15.49 5.75
C PRO A 121 0.88 -14.56 6.83
N THR A 122 0.09 -15.12 7.74
CA THR A 122 -0.50 -14.41 8.89
C THR A 122 0.29 -14.60 10.18
N ASP A 123 1.53 -15.10 10.09
CA ASP A 123 2.45 -15.39 11.21
C ASP A 123 3.18 -14.15 11.75
N GLY A 124 2.76 -12.95 11.32
CA GLY A 124 3.39 -11.68 11.64
C GLY A 124 4.62 -11.33 10.79
N LYS A 125 5.01 -12.20 9.84
CA LYS A 125 6.11 -11.96 8.90
C LYS A 125 5.64 -11.68 7.47
N GLY A 126 4.32 -11.65 7.26
CA GLY A 126 3.74 -11.38 5.95
C GLY A 126 4.16 -10.00 5.42
N LYS A 127 4.49 -9.97 4.12
CA LYS A 127 4.90 -8.75 3.43
C LYS A 127 4.11 -8.62 2.13
N LEU A 128 3.48 -7.46 1.94
CA LEU A 128 2.89 -7.11 0.66
C LEU A 128 3.96 -6.51 -0.23
N THR A 129 4.10 -7.07 -1.43
CA THR A 129 5.15 -6.68 -2.38
C THR A 129 4.67 -5.60 -3.35
N ARG A 130 3.36 -5.53 -3.60
CA ARG A 130 2.75 -4.50 -4.44
C ARG A 130 2.35 -3.31 -3.59
N THR A 131 2.93 -2.16 -3.91
CA THR A 131 2.65 -0.91 -3.22
C THR A 131 2.45 0.23 -4.20
N THR A 132 1.48 1.09 -3.92
CA THR A 132 1.25 2.32 -4.69
C THR A 132 1.44 3.55 -3.80
N PRO A 133 2.36 4.47 -4.13
CA PRO A 133 2.55 5.69 -3.37
C PRO A 133 1.34 6.65 -3.53
N PRO A 134 1.18 7.63 -2.63
CA PRO A 134 0.13 8.63 -2.76
C PRO A 134 0.40 9.54 -3.97
N MET A 135 -0.68 9.93 -4.67
CA MET A 135 -0.58 10.90 -5.76
C MET A 135 -0.28 12.30 -5.21
N ARG A 136 0.62 13.03 -5.87
CA ARG A 136 0.91 14.41 -5.50
C ARG A 136 0.22 15.38 -6.44
N LEU A 137 -0.06 16.57 -5.94
CA LEU A 137 -0.70 17.62 -6.73
C LEU A 137 0.15 18.01 -7.95
N ASP A 138 1.47 18.03 -7.79
CA ASP A 138 2.41 18.27 -8.88
C ASP A 138 2.31 17.21 -10.00
N ASP A 139 2.15 15.93 -9.63
CA ASP A 139 1.97 14.84 -10.60
C ASP A 139 0.67 15.03 -11.41
N LEU A 140 -0.41 15.42 -10.72
CA LEU A 140 -1.72 15.65 -11.34
C LEU A 140 -1.72 16.88 -12.27
N ILE A 141 -1.08 17.97 -11.86
CA ILE A 141 -0.93 19.18 -12.70
C ILE A 141 -0.09 18.83 -13.93
N GLY A 142 1.00 18.08 -13.76
CA GLY A 142 1.83 17.59 -14.86
C GLY A 142 1.02 16.77 -15.86
N GLN A 143 0.24 15.79 -15.37
CA GLN A 143 -0.63 14.96 -16.20
C GLN A 143 -1.69 15.79 -16.95
N LEU A 144 -2.27 16.81 -16.30
CA LEU A 144 -3.25 17.68 -16.93
C LEU A 144 -2.64 18.53 -18.07
N ILE A 145 -1.46 19.11 -17.85
CA ILE A 145 -0.77 19.91 -18.87
C ILE A 145 -0.34 19.04 -20.05
N TYR A 146 0.20 17.84 -19.76
CA TYR A 146 0.62 16.89 -20.77
C TYR A 146 -0.56 16.40 -21.63
N ASN A 147 -1.66 15.96 -21.00
CA ASN A 147 -2.86 15.51 -21.70
C ASN A 147 -3.46 16.60 -22.62
N LYS A 148 -3.29 17.89 -22.26
CA LYS A 148 -3.73 19.04 -23.07
C LYS A 148 -2.82 19.30 -24.29
N GLN A 149 -1.55 18.93 -24.24
CA GLN A 149 -0.62 19.07 -25.37
C GLN A 149 -0.86 17.98 -26.43
N ASP A 150 -1.14 16.74 -26.01
CA ASP A 150 -1.46 15.64 -26.94
C ASP A 150 -2.80 15.85 -27.66
N SER A 151 -3.79 16.44 -26.98
CA SER A 151 -5.07 16.80 -27.64
C SER A 151 -4.88 17.90 -28.70
N LYS A 152 -3.90 18.79 -28.54
CA LYS A 152 -3.57 19.83 -29.54
C LYS A 152 -2.85 19.30 -30.78
N LYS A 153 -2.18 18.14 -30.69
CA LYS A 153 -1.48 17.51 -31.82
C LYS A 153 -2.43 16.76 -32.77
N THR A 154 -3.64 16.44 -32.29
CA THR A 154 -4.64 15.67 -33.05
C THR A 154 -5.58 16.56 -33.88
N GLU A 155 -5.76 17.84 -33.54
CA GLU A 155 -6.66 18.77 -34.26
C GLU A 155 -6.03 19.45 -35.50
N GLY A 156 -4.75 19.19 -35.80
CA GLY A 156 -4.02 19.87 -36.89
C GLY A 156 -3.74 19.04 -38.16
N THR A 157 -4.23 17.81 -38.29
CA THR A 157 -4.00 16.96 -39.48
C THR A 157 -5.31 16.35 -39.98
N SER A 158 -6.23 17.19 -40.48
CA SER A 158 -7.30 16.78 -41.39
C SER A 158 -6.91 17.22 -42.80
N GLY A 159 -6.21 16.35 -43.54
CA GLY A 159 -5.75 16.71 -44.89
C GLY A 159 -5.02 15.66 -45.72
N GLN A 160 -4.84 14.41 -45.28
CA GLN A 160 -4.31 13.39 -46.18
C GLN A 160 -4.95 12.02 -45.95
N MET A 161 -5.99 11.77 -46.74
CA MET A 161 -6.40 10.43 -47.13
C MET A 161 -5.27 9.82 -47.96
N VAL A 162 -4.54 8.87 -47.39
CA VAL A 162 -3.97 7.74 -48.16
C VAL A 162 -4.29 6.47 -47.39
N THR A 163 -5.29 5.76 -47.90
CA THR A 163 -5.57 4.36 -47.56
C THR A 163 -4.36 3.48 -47.88
N PRO A 164 -3.95 2.57 -47.00
CA PRO A 164 -3.34 1.32 -47.41
C PRO A 164 -4.42 0.24 -47.35
N THR A 165 -5.13 0.04 -48.46
CA THR A 165 -5.69 -1.28 -48.79
C THR A 165 -4.70 -1.94 -49.74
N ALA A 166 -3.87 -2.82 -49.21
CA ALA A 166 -3.20 -3.86 -49.97
C ALA A 166 -2.92 -5.05 -49.05
N ALA A 167 -3.43 -6.20 -49.46
CA ALA A 167 -3.34 -7.50 -48.83
C ALA A 167 -1.89 -7.94 -48.51
N PRO A 168 -1.68 -8.87 -47.57
CA PRO A 168 -0.35 -9.26 -47.10
C PRO A 168 0.45 -10.01 -48.17
N PRO A 169 1.75 -9.72 -48.37
CA PRO A 169 2.63 -10.63 -49.09
C PRO A 169 2.92 -11.87 -48.23
N LYS A 170 2.55 -13.02 -48.78
CA LYS A 170 2.97 -14.35 -48.37
C LYS A 170 4.50 -14.48 -48.54
N SER A 171 5.14 -15.13 -47.57
CA SER A 171 6.53 -15.67 -47.61
C SER A 171 7.69 -14.70 -47.32
N ALA A 172 8.15 -14.71 -46.06
CA ALA A 172 9.57 -14.85 -45.70
C ALA A 172 9.68 -15.04 -44.17
N GLU A 173 9.83 -16.29 -43.76
CA GLU A 173 10.20 -16.70 -42.40
C GLU A 173 11.64 -16.19 -42.13
N PRO A 174 11.92 -15.45 -41.04
CA PRO A 174 13.28 -15.06 -40.71
C PRO A 174 14.09 -16.30 -40.33
N ALA A 175 15.15 -16.57 -41.09
CA ALA A 175 16.11 -17.62 -40.75
C ALA A 175 16.74 -17.31 -39.38
N LEU A 176 16.53 -18.22 -38.42
CA LEU A 176 17.22 -18.23 -37.14
C LEU A 176 18.74 -18.31 -37.39
N PRO A 177 19.58 -17.49 -36.74
CA PRO A 177 21.01 -17.69 -36.77
C PRO A 177 21.38 -19.01 -36.09
N ALA A 178 22.28 -19.78 -36.71
CA ALA A 178 22.74 -21.07 -36.22
C ALA A 178 23.34 -20.95 -34.80
N VAL A 179 22.87 -21.82 -33.91
CA VAL A 179 23.46 -22.01 -32.57
C VAL A 179 24.86 -22.63 -32.75
N PRO A 180 25.93 -22.03 -32.18
CA PRO A 180 27.26 -22.65 -32.21
C PRO A 180 27.26 -23.96 -31.38
N PRO A 181 28.08 -24.96 -31.74
CA PRO A 181 28.11 -26.23 -31.00
C PRO A 181 28.59 -26.01 -29.57
N SER A 182 27.92 -26.69 -28.62
CA SER A 182 28.28 -26.71 -27.21
C SER A 182 29.71 -27.23 -27.01
N PRO A 183 30.47 -26.68 -26.05
CA PRO A 183 31.80 -27.20 -25.72
C PRO A 183 31.71 -28.64 -25.21
N PRO A 184 32.72 -29.49 -25.47
CA PRO A 184 32.74 -30.86 -24.97
C PRO A 184 32.73 -30.86 -23.44
N GLY A 185 31.86 -31.69 -22.85
CA GLY A 185 31.78 -31.89 -21.41
C GLY A 185 33.10 -32.42 -20.83
N PRO A 186 33.35 -32.21 -19.52
CA PRO A 186 34.59 -32.65 -18.88
C PRO A 186 34.78 -34.16 -19.04
N ALA A 187 35.97 -34.55 -19.49
CA ALA A 187 36.39 -35.93 -19.63
C ALA A 187 36.27 -36.65 -18.27
N ALA A 188 35.60 -37.81 -18.29
CA ALA A 188 35.60 -38.73 -17.17
C ALA A 188 37.06 -39.13 -16.84
N PRO A 189 37.45 -39.17 -15.55
CA PRO A 189 38.75 -39.70 -15.19
C PRO A 189 38.79 -41.20 -15.51
N ALA A 190 39.73 -41.57 -16.38
CA ALA A 190 40.11 -42.95 -16.63
C ALA A 190 40.60 -43.57 -15.32
N GLY A 191 40.12 -44.77 -15.03
CA GLY A 191 40.63 -45.59 -13.94
C GLY A 191 42.04 -46.12 -14.21
N ASN A 192 42.61 -46.64 -13.11
CA ASN A 192 43.82 -47.46 -12.96
C ASN A 192 45.12 -46.64 -12.87
N GLN A 193 45.91 -46.70 -11.79
CA GLN A 193 46.26 -47.86 -10.94
C GLN A 193 46.35 -47.51 -9.46
#